data_AF-A0A9D1GN88-F1
#
_entry.id   AF-A0A9D1GN88-F1
#
_cell.length_a   1.000
_cell.length_b   1.000
_cell.length_c   1.000
_cell.angle_alpha   90.00
_cell.angle_beta   90.00
_cell.angle_gamma   90.00
#
_symmetry.space_group_name_H-M   'P 1'
#
loop_
_entity.id
_entity.type
_entity.pdbx_description
1 polymer ?
#
loop_
_entity_poly.entity_id
_entity_poly.type
_entity_poly.pdbx_seq_one_letter_code
_entity_poly.pdbx_strand_id
1 'polypeptide(L)'
;MNNKNNFIGERVTTLRLAKGISEYSLSKNIGKCNNYINKVSSGTITPTIPTLSLICDFFGITLSQFFQDESTYVSPVAAQIASRLPALNEEQLQSLLVIIQSMEVSGKPEDKPSGRPDKSTKKRRKN
;
A
#
# COMPACT_ATOMS: atom_id res chain seq x y z
N MET A 1 15.50 16.87 -1.16
CA MET A 1 15.32 15.63 -1.95
C MET A 1 14.07 14.93 -1.41
N ASN A 2 12.96 14.99 -2.14
CA ASN A 2 11.71 14.35 -1.73
C ASN A 2 11.79 12.85 -2.03
N ASN A 3 12.12 12.04 -1.02
CA ASN A 3 11.99 10.58 -1.12
C ASN A 3 10.51 10.22 -1.00
N LYS A 4 9.82 10.17 -2.14
CA LYS A 4 8.56 9.42 -2.27
C LYS A 4 8.89 7.95 -1.99
N ASN A 5 8.25 7.38 -0.96
CA ASN A 5 8.23 5.96 -0.56
C ASN A 5 9.11 5.56 0.65
N ASN A 6 9.02 6.28 1.78
CA ASN A 6 9.46 5.74 3.08
C ASN A 6 8.25 5.29 3.94
N PHE A 7 7.52 4.28 3.48
CA PHE A 7 6.37 3.74 4.21
C PHE A 7 6.72 3.37 5.65
N ILE A 8 7.87 2.71 5.88
CA ILE A 8 8.28 2.26 7.21
C ILE A 8 8.49 3.46 8.13
N GLY A 9 9.21 4.49 7.69
CA GLY A 9 9.45 5.67 8.51
C GLY A 9 8.19 6.50 8.74
N GLU A 10 7.31 6.61 7.75
CA GLU A 10 6.00 7.25 7.89
C GLU A 10 5.13 6.50 8.91
N ARG A 11 5.04 5.18 8.80
CA ARG A 11 4.27 4.33 9.72
C ARG A 11 4.80 4.41 11.15
N VAL A 12 6.12 4.34 11.33
CA VAL A 12 6.77 4.54 12.65
C VAL A 12 6.47 5.92 13.21
N THR A 13 6.44 6.95 12.35
CA THR A 13 6.11 8.33 12.73
C THR A 13 4.66 8.44 13.18
N THR A 14 3.71 7.85 12.45
CA THR A 14 2.30 7.82 12.83
C THR A 14 2.09 7.13 14.18
N LEU A 15 2.66 5.94 14.37
CA LEU A 15 2.51 5.17 15.61
C LEU A 15 3.10 5.90 16.83
N ARG A 16 4.30 6.49 16.69
CA ARG A 16 4.92 7.23 17.81
C ARG A 16 4.15 8.50 18.19
N LEU A 17 3.58 9.19 17.20
CA LEU A 17 2.80 10.42 17.43
C LEU A 17 1.46 10.09 18.09
N ALA A 18 0.78 9.03 17.64
CA ALA A 18 -0.44 8.54 18.28
C ALA A 18 -0.23 8.17 19.76
N LYS A 19 0.95 7.64 20.10
CA LYS A 19 1.35 7.32 21.49
C LYS A 19 1.99 8.49 22.25
N GLY A 20 2.23 9.63 21.60
CA GLY A 20 2.79 10.83 22.21
C GLY A 20 4.27 10.75 22.60
N ILE A 21 5.08 9.93 21.92
CA ILE A 21 6.50 9.72 22.26
C ILE A 21 7.46 10.27 21.19
N SER A 22 8.65 10.69 21.64
CA SER A 22 9.73 11.15 20.77
C SER A 22 10.49 10.00 20.10
N GLU A 23 11.19 10.30 19.00
CA GLU A 23 12.06 9.35 18.29
C GLU A 23 13.18 8.82 19.20
N TYR A 24 13.73 9.69 20.05
CA TYR A 24 14.69 9.33 21.09
C TYR A 24 14.10 8.31 22.07
N SER A 25 12.90 8.58 22.58
CA SER A 25 12.24 7.70 23.55
C SER A 25 11.98 6.33 22.95
N LEU A 26 11.48 6.27 21.71
CA LEU A 26 11.26 4.99 21.03
C LEU A 26 12.59 4.25 20.83
N SER A 27 13.64 4.92 20.35
CA SER A 27 14.97 4.31 20.16
C SER A 27 15.48 3.65 21.44
N LYS A 28 15.34 4.36 22.58
CA LYS A 28 15.74 3.86 23.90
C LYS A 28 14.91 2.65 24.34
N ASN A 29 13.59 2.68 24.14
CA ASN A 29 12.70 1.59 24.52
C ASN A 29 12.97 0.29 23.73
N ILE A 30 13.34 0.39 22.46
CA ILE A 30 13.70 -0.78 21.64
C ILE A 30 15.19 -1.18 21.74
N GLY A 31 15.93 -0.61 22.70
CA GLY A 31 17.34 -0.95 22.96
C GLY A 31 18.30 -0.55 21.83
N LYS A 32 17.99 0.49 21.06
CA LYS A 32 18.84 1.00 19.96
C LYS A 32 19.49 2.33 20.34
N CYS A 33 20.49 2.74 19.55
CA CYS A 33 21.15 4.02 19.75
C CYS A 33 20.18 5.20 19.57
N ASN A 34 20.45 6.31 20.28
CA ASN A 34 19.55 7.47 20.41
C ASN A 34 19.00 8.03 19.08
N ASN A 35 19.77 7.91 18.00
CA ASN A 35 19.43 8.45 16.68
C ASN A 35 18.83 7.39 15.73
N TYR A 36 18.53 6.18 16.21
CA TYR A 36 18.11 5.07 15.36
C TYR A 36 16.76 5.35 14.70
N ILE A 37 15.73 5.70 15.47
CA ILE A 37 14.40 5.96 14.92
C ILE A 37 14.39 7.19 14.02
N ASN A 38 15.21 8.20 14.30
CA ASN A 38 15.36 9.35 13.41
C ASN A 38 15.90 8.95 12.03
N LYS A 39 16.88 8.04 11.98
CA LYS A 39 17.38 7.48 10.72
C LYS A 39 16.32 6.63 9.99
N VAL A 40 15.44 5.96 10.73
CA VAL A 40 14.31 5.20 10.16
C VAL A 40 13.23 6.15 9.62
N SER A 41 12.80 7.15 10.38
CA SER A 41 11.76 8.12 9.99
C SER A 41 12.19 8.97 8.79
N SER A 42 13.47 9.35 8.73
CA SER A 42 14.05 10.04 7.57
C SER A 42 14.28 9.15 6.34
N GLY A 43 14.18 7.83 6.48
CA GLY A 43 14.44 6.87 5.39
C GLY A 43 15.92 6.69 5.10
N THR A 44 16.79 7.14 5.99
CA THR A 44 18.24 6.93 5.90
C THR A 44 18.60 5.46 6.09
N ILE A 45 17.85 4.75 6.95
CA ILE A 45 18.02 3.31 7.17
C ILE A 45 16.67 2.60 7.17
N THR A 46 16.69 1.34 6.74
CA THR A 46 15.56 0.42 6.87
C THR A 46 15.85 -0.57 8.00
N PRO A 47 14.94 -0.75 8.98
CA PRO A 47 15.13 -1.73 10.03
C PRO A 47 15.13 -3.16 9.45
N THR A 48 15.92 -4.04 10.06
CA THR A 48 15.82 -5.48 9.80
C THR A 48 14.50 -6.03 10.34
N ILE A 49 14.00 -7.15 9.82
CA ILE A 49 12.76 -7.78 10.30
C ILE A 49 12.75 -8.00 11.82
N PRO A 50 13.82 -8.52 12.47
CA PRO A 50 13.84 -8.64 13.93
C PRO A 50 13.71 -7.30 14.65
N THR A 51 14.35 -6.24 14.12
CA THR A 51 14.24 -4.91 14.73
C THR A 51 12.86 -4.30 14.52
N LEU A 52 12.26 -4.53 13.35
CA LEU A 52 10.89 -4.12 13.07
C LEU A 52 9.89 -4.86 13.96
N SER A 53 10.13 -6.14 14.28
CA SER A 53 9.33 -6.89 15.26
C SER A 53 9.37 -6.22 16.63
N LEU A 54 10.54 -5.80 17.12
CA LEU A 54 10.65 -5.07 18.40
C LEU A 54 9.86 -3.76 18.40
N ILE A 55 9.83 -3.05 17.27
CA ILE A 55 9.00 -1.86 17.11
C ILE A 55 7.52 -2.23 17.22
N CYS A 56 7.09 -3.30 16.55
CA CYS A 56 5.72 -3.80 16.59
C CYS A 56 5.31 -4.23 18.01
N ASP A 57 6.18 -4.97 18.72
CA ASP A 57 5.97 -5.40 20.10
C ASP A 57 5.78 -4.21 21.05
N PHE A 58 6.57 -3.16 20.87
CA PHE A 58 6.44 -1.92 21.67
C PHE A 58 5.07 -1.22 21.49
N PHE A 59 4.48 -1.34 20.30
CA PHE A 59 3.15 -0.80 19.98
C PHE A 59 2.02 -1.80 20.20
N GLY A 60 2.32 -3.06 20.51
CA GLY A 60 1.32 -4.13 20.68
C GLY A 60 0.60 -4.49 19.38
N ILE A 61 1.27 -4.34 18.24
CA ILE A 61 0.74 -4.68 16.91
C ILE A 61 1.54 -5.83 16.30
N THR A 62 0.96 -6.51 15.31
CA THR A 62 1.67 -7.50 14.50
C THR A 62 2.36 -6.84 13.30
N LEU A 63 3.34 -7.53 12.70
CA LEU A 63 3.94 -7.09 11.43
C LEU A 63 2.89 -6.91 10.32
N SER A 64 1.86 -7.77 10.27
CA SER A 64 0.77 -7.63 9.31
C SER A 64 0.02 -6.31 9.51
N GLN A 65 -0.31 -5.94 10.74
CA GLN A 65 -0.96 -4.67 11.08
C GLN A 65 -0.04 -3.46 10.87
N PHE A 66 1.28 -3.64 11.01
CA PHE A 66 2.25 -2.60 10.70
C PHE A 66 2.19 -2.23 9.22
N PHE A 67 2.17 -3.23 8.33
CA PHE A 67 2.09 -3.04 6.87
C PHE A 67 0.67 -2.89 6.33
N GLN A 68 -0.34 -2.93 7.19
CA GLN A 68 -1.71 -2.69 6.78
C GLN A 68 -1.88 -1.21 6.46
N ASP A 69 -2.23 -0.93 5.21
CA ASP A 69 -2.43 0.42 4.72
C ASP A 69 -3.72 0.98 5.33
N GLU A 70 -3.67 2.17 5.97
CA GLU A 70 -4.88 2.78 6.54
C GLU A 70 -5.91 3.19 5.48
N SER A 71 -5.49 3.21 4.21
CA SER A 71 -6.36 3.32 3.03
C SER A 71 -7.26 2.09 2.83
N THR A 72 -6.92 0.96 3.47
CA THR A 72 -7.70 -0.27 3.41
C THR A 72 -8.83 -0.20 4.44
N TYR A 73 -9.79 0.69 4.23
CA TYR A 73 -11.10 0.53 4.87
C TYR A 73 -11.72 -0.75 4.31
N VAL A 74 -11.50 -1.86 5.01
CA VAL A 74 -12.26 -3.08 4.75
C VAL A 74 -13.64 -2.84 5.34
N SER A 75 -14.64 -2.62 4.48
CA SER A 75 -16.04 -2.58 4.90
C SER A 75 -16.31 -3.74 5.88
N PRO A 76 -17.04 -3.52 6.99
CA PRO A 76 -17.38 -4.61 7.91
C PRO A 76 -18.01 -5.82 7.22
N VAL A 77 -18.69 -5.60 6.09
CA VAL A 77 -19.23 -6.66 5.22
C VAL A 77 -18.11 -7.41 4.48
N ALA A 78 -17.14 -6.70 3.92
CA ALA A 78 -15.98 -7.31 3.25
C ALA A 78 -15.14 -8.16 4.22
N ALA A 79 -14.96 -7.70 5.47
CA ALA A 79 -14.28 -8.48 6.51
C ALA A 79 -15.03 -9.77 6.85
N GLN A 80 -16.36 -9.70 6.97
CA GLN A 80 -17.20 -10.89 7.20
C GLN A 80 -17.13 -11.86 6.01
N ILE A 81 -17.15 -11.37 4.78
CA ILE A 81 -16.98 -12.21 3.58
C ILE A 81 -15.61 -12.91 3.64
N ALA A 82 -14.52 -12.16 3.85
CA ALA A 82 -13.17 -12.71 3.94
C ALA A 82 -13.05 -13.81 5.00
N SER A 83 -13.71 -13.66 6.15
CA SER A 83 -13.71 -14.68 7.22
C SER A 83 -14.36 -16.01 6.82
N ARG A 84 -15.21 -16.02 5.79
CA ARG A 84 -15.94 -17.21 5.32
C ARG A 84 -15.28 -17.89 4.12
N LEU A 85 -14.41 -17.18 3.38
CA LEU A 85 -13.72 -17.73 2.21
C LEU A 85 -12.91 -19.01 2.49
N PRO A 86 -12.22 -19.17 3.64
CA PRO A 86 -11.45 -20.39 3.91
C PRO A 86 -12.28 -21.68 3.99
N ALA A 87 -13.60 -21.58 4.16
CA ALA A 87 -14.51 -22.72 4.20
C ALA A 87 -14.98 -23.19 2.81
N LEU A 88 -14.68 -22.42 1.75
CA LEU A 88 -15.11 -22.70 0.39
C LEU A 88 -14.04 -23.50 -0.37
N ASN A 89 -14.48 -24.36 -1.27
CA ASN A 89 -13.59 -25.05 -2.19
C ASN A 89 -13.25 -24.19 -3.42
N GLU A 90 -12.31 -24.65 -4.24
CA GLU A 90 -11.84 -23.88 -5.41
C GLU A 90 -12.98 -23.55 -6.39
N GLU A 91 -13.88 -24.50 -6.69
CA GLU A 91 -15.00 -24.27 -7.62
C GLU A 91 -15.98 -23.20 -7.12
N GLN A 92 -16.24 -23.18 -5.82
CA GLN A 92 -17.07 -22.17 -5.16
C GLN A 92 -16.38 -20.80 -5.17
N LEU A 93 -15.07 -20.75 -4.91
CA LEU A 93 -14.28 -19.52 -4.97
C LEU A 93 -14.24 -18.96 -6.39
N GLN A 94 -14.09 -19.81 -7.41
CA GLN A 94 -14.14 -19.42 -8.82
C GLN A 94 -15.51 -18.84 -9.20
N SER A 95 -16.59 -19.48 -8.75
CA SER A 95 -17.95 -18.96 -8.97
C SER A 95 -18.15 -17.58 -8.34
N LEU A 96 -17.63 -17.40 -7.12
CA LEU A 96 -17.70 -16.13 -6.40
C LEU A 96 -16.85 -15.05 -7.06
N LEU A 97 -15.69 -15.41 -7.60
CA LEU A 97 -14.83 -14.50 -8.37
C LEU A 97 -15.52 -13.97 -9.63
N VAL A 98 -16.21 -14.84 -10.38
CA VAL A 98 -17.00 -14.44 -11.56
C VAL A 98 -18.10 -13.45 -11.19
N ILE A 99 -18.80 -13.68 -10.07
CA ILE A 99 -19.84 -12.76 -9.58
C ILE A 99 -19.22 -11.39 -9.27
N ILE A 100 -18.11 -11.34 -8.52
CA ILE A 100 -17.44 -10.08 -8.18
C ILE A 100 -17.02 -9.32 -9.46
N GLN A 101 -16.39 -10.01 -10.42
CA GLN A 101 -15.96 -9.42 -11.69
C GLN A 101 -17.13 -8.86 -12.51
N SER A 102 -18.31 -9.49 -12.44
CA SER A 102 -19.50 -8.99 -13.12
C SER A 102 -20.10 -7.72 -12.48
N MET A 103 -19.76 -7.47 -11.22
CA MET A 103 -20.24 -6.32 -10.44
C MET A 103 -19.25 -5.15 -10.41
N GLU A 104 -17.99 -5.38 -10.80
CA GLU A 104 -17.02 -4.30 -10.99
C GLU A 104 -17.45 -3.42 -12.17
N VAL A 105 -17.97 -2.22 -11.88
CA VAL A 105 -18.31 -1.25 -12.91
C VAL A 105 -17.06 -0.94 -13.73
N SER A 106 -17.14 -1.17 -15.03
CA SER A 106 -16.10 -0.90 -16.02
C SER A 106 -15.83 0.60 -16.18
N GLY A 107 -15.19 1.20 -15.18
CA GLY A 107 -14.52 2.50 -15.28
C GLY A 107 -13.14 2.36 -15.93
N LYS A 108 -13.08 1.93 -17.20
CA LYS A 108 -11.86 2.16 -18.00
C LYS A 108 -11.86 3.62 -18.44
N PRO A 109 -10.85 4.45 -18.12
CA PRO A 109 -10.64 5.67 -18.86
C PRO A 109 -10.31 5.29 -20.31
N GLU A 110 -11.08 5.82 -21.25
CA GLU A 110 -10.85 5.71 -22.67
C GLU A 110 -9.45 6.25 -23.02
N ASP A 111 -8.52 5.37 -23.36
CA ASP A 111 -7.37 5.76 -24.17
C ASP A 111 -7.92 6.08 -25.57
N LYS A 112 -8.00 7.38 -25.87
CA LYS A 112 -8.39 7.90 -27.19
C LYS A 112 -7.57 7.18 -28.28
N PRO A 113 -8.20 6.75 -29.39
CA PRO A 113 -7.45 6.29 -30.54
C PRO A 113 -6.66 7.47 -31.11
N SER A 114 -5.33 7.45 -30.96
CA SER A 114 -4.44 8.33 -31.69
C SER A 114 -4.44 7.89 -33.16
N GLY A 115 -5.47 8.31 -33.88
CA GLY A 115 -5.51 8.23 -35.34
C GLY A 115 -4.44 9.15 -35.92
N ARG A 116 -3.39 8.57 -36.49
CA ARG A 116 -2.59 9.25 -37.51
C ARG A 116 -3.05 8.71 -38.86
N PRO A 117 -3.71 9.50 -39.71
CA PRO A 117 -4.01 9.04 -41.06
C PRO A 117 -2.72 9.03 -41.87
N ASP A 118 -2.26 7.83 -42.24
CA ASP A 118 -1.43 7.64 -43.42
C ASP A 118 -2.29 7.85 -44.66
N LYS A 119 -2.02 8.91 -45.43
CA LYS A 119 -2.34 8.98 -46.86
C LYS A 119 -1.22 9.70 -47.59
N SER A 120 -0.18 8.94 -47.90
CA SER A 120 0.51 9.08 -49.18
C SER A 120 -0.50 8.84 -50.32
N THR A 121 -0.84 9.89 -51.11
CA THR A 121 -0.90 9.89 -52.60
C THR A 121 -1.81 10.98 -53.21
N LYS A 122 -1.23 11.65 -54.21
CA LYS A 122 -1.82 12.20 -55.45
C LYS A 122 -2.60 13.54 -55.45
N LYS A 123 -1.90 14.53 -56.03
CA LYS A 123 -2.16 15.13 -57.37
C LYS A 123 -3.34 16.12 -57.51
N ARG A 124 -3.01 17.41 -57.74
CA ARG A 124 -3.44 18.29 -58.86
C ARG A 124 -3.13 19.77 -58.55
N ARG A 125 -2.35 20.47 -59.40
CA ARG A 125 -2.79 21.56 -60.32
C ARG A 125 -3.41 22.75 -59.55
N LYS A 126 -2.89 23.99 -59.59
CA LYS A 126 -2.79 24.88 -60.77
C LYS A 126 -2.30 26.26 -60.28
N ASN A 127 -1.59 26.95 -61.18
CA ASN A 127 -1.30 28.39 -61.24
C ASN A 127 -0.32 28.98 -60.24
#